data_AF-A0A1P8YDC3-F1
#
_entry.id   AF-A0A1P8YDC3-F1
#
_cell.length_a   1.000
_cell.length_b   1.000
_cell.length_c   1.000
_cell.angle_alpha   90.00
_cell.angle_beta   90.00
_cell.angle_gamma   90.00
#
_symmetry.space_group_name_H-M   'P 1'
#
loop_
_entity.id
_entity.type
_entity.pdbx_description
1 polymer ?
#
loop_
_entity_poly.entity_id
_entity_poly.type
_entity_poly.pdbx_seq_one_letter_code
_entity_poly.pdbx_strand_id
1 'polypeptide(L)'
;MDWFNSDGYWLGRLLFTEGLAAIYLTAFLVAANQFRALIGSNGMLPVPDYLATASFRRSPSLFHLYYSDRFFAAVAWTGAGLAALTVLGVTARLPLATHMLVWFAMWLLYLSIVNVGQVWYGFGWESLLLEVGFLAVFLGNADTAPPLVILLLLRWLLFRLEFGAGMIKIRGDSCWRDLTCLYYHHETQPMPGPLSWYFHRLPRPLHRAEVAGNHLAQLVMPFGLFAPQPVAAIAAGVMIVTQLWLVVSGNFAWLNWLALVLAVSVLPDSVLGPVLPIGPPTESGTTPPAFVVVVIAAAALVLVLSYRPARNLASHSQLMNASFDPWHLVNTYGAFGHVTRIRYEVIMEGTEAPHVTPDAVWQEYEFKGKPGDIRRRPRQFAPYHLRLDWLMWFAAISPGYARGGSSRSPRSCSRTTRRPWRCSGAIRLRSRRPPSCERACFATGSAPGRSAARAVCGGTGPRCRIICRPSGWRATERTGAERPSVPWTACRAGRPPAYGWTAGRGRCACSRPAPRRLPRAGQATCV
;
A
#
# COMPACT_ATOMS: atom_id res chain seq x y z
N MET A 1 -24.64 2.79 32.09
CA MET A 1 -24.84 2.87 30.61
C MET A 1 -24.23 1.62 30.01
N ASP A 2 -24.81 0.47 30.37
CA ASP A 2 -24.06 -0.79 30.37
C ASP A 2 -24.01 -1.41 28.97
N TRP A 3 -24.88 -0.95 28.07
CA TRP A 3 -24.87 -1.30 26.65
C TRP A 3 -23.78 -0.58 25.84
N PHE A 4 -23.27 0.56 26.34
CA PHE A 4 -22.32 1.42 25.61
C PHE A 4 -20.87 1.10 25.98
N ASN A 5 -20.61 0.84 27.26
CA ASN A 5 -19.27 0.56 27.77
C ASN A 5 -18.91 -0.94 27.61
N SER A 6 -17.62 -1.23 27.50
CA SER A 6 -17.11 -2.61 27.46
C SER A 6 -15.99 -2.79 28.50
N ASP A 7 -16.38 -2.91 29.77
CA ASP A 7 -15.45 -2.83 30.91
C ASP A 7 -14.38 -3.94 30.95
N GLY A 8 -14.60 -5.05 30.23
CA GLY A 8 -13.66 -6.17 30.10
C GLY A 8 -12.67 -6.09 28.92
N TYR A 9 -12.45 -4.90 28.35
CA TYR A 9 -11.53 -4.67 27.23
C TYR A 9 -10.55 -3.51 27.46
N TRP A 10 -10.32 -3.10 28.71
CA TRP A 10 -9.46 -1.95 28.98
C TRP A 10 -8.01 -2.21 28.55
N LEU A 11 -7.52 -3.45 28.73
CA LEU A 11 -6.14 -3.82 28.42
C LEU A 11 -5.95 -3.96 26.90
N GLY A 12 -6.96 -4.54 26.23
CA GLY A 12 -7.04 -4.56 24.77
C GLY A 12 -7.03 -3.15 24.17
N ARG A 13 -7.79 -2.20 24.76
CA ARG A 13 -7.76 -0.78 24.39
C ARG A 13 -6.38 -0.18 24.61
N LEU A 14 -5.76 -0.39 25.77
CA LEU A 14 -4.45 0.18 26.11
C LEU A 14 -3.40 -0.25 25.08
N LEU A 15 -3.22 -1.56 24.91
CA LEU A 15 -2.25 -2.13 23.95
C LEU A 15 -2.53 -1.66 22.53
N PHE A 16 -3.80 -1.55 22.15
CA PHE A 16 -4.20 -0.99 20.86
C PHE A 16 -3.73 0.46 20.71
N THR A 17 -4.05 1.33 21.67
CA THR A 17 -3.74 2.76 21.59
C THR A 17 -2.24 3.03 21.59
N GLU A 18 -1.46 2.36 22.44
CA GLU A 18 -0.01 2.52 22.51
C GLU A 18 0.68 1.92 21.29
N GLY A 19 0.24 0.73 20.85
CA GLY A 19 0.74 0.09 19.63
C GLY A 19 0.47 0.94 18.38
N LEU A 20 -0.73 1.51 18.27
CA LEU A 20 -1.07 2.43 17.19
C LEU A 20 -0.25 3.72 17.25
N ALA A 21 -0.03 4.28 18.43
CA ALA A 21 0.81 5.45 18.61
C ALA A 21 2.27 5.18 18.21
N ALA A 22 2.81 3.99 18.50
CA ALA A 22 4.15 3.59 18.06
C ALA A 22 4.25 3.48 16.53
N ILE A 23 3.18 3.05 15.86
CA ILE A 23 3.09 3.05 14.40
C ILE A 23 3.02 4.48 13.85
N TYR A 24 2.23 5.37 14.46
CA TYR A 24 2.20 6.80 14.11
C TYR A 24 3.57 7.45 14.26
N LEU A 25 4.27 7.18 15.38
CA LEU A 25 5.62 7.65 15.61
C LEU A 25 6.56 7.21 14.47
N THR A 26 6.53 5.92 14.13
CA THR A 26 7.31 5.38 13.01
C THR A 26 6.97 6.08 11.69
N ALA A 27 5.69 6.29 11.41
CA ALA A 27 5.22 6.91 10.17
C ALA A 27 5.61 8.39 10.05
N PHE A 28 5.55 9.15 11.15
CA PHE A 28 6.02 10.54 11.19
C PHE A 28 7.54 10.64 11.09
N LEU A 29 8.31 9.74 11.71
CA LEU A 29 9.76 9.67 11.54
C LEU A 29 10.14 9.32 10.09
N VAL A 30 9.42 8.39 9.45
CA VAL A 30 9.56 8.11 8.02
C VAL A 30 9.34 9.38 7.19
N ALA A 31 8.28 10.13 7.48
CA ALA A 31 7.98 11.39 6.79
C ALA A 31 9.12 12.40 7.00
N ALA A 32 9.51 12.68 8.24
CA ALA A 32 10.57 13.63 8.59
C ALA A 32 11.92 13.31 7.91
N ASN A 33 12.26 12.02 7.82
CA ASN A 33 13.55 11.58 7.28
C ASN A 33 13.60 11.49 5.75
N GLN A 34 12.47 11.29 5.08
CA GLN A 34 12.45 11.00 3.64
C GLN A 34 11.84 12.12 2.79
N PHE A 35 11.02 13.01 3.36
CA PHE A 35 10.24 13.94 2.54
C PHE A 35 11.09 14.85 1.66
N ARG A 36 12.23 15.38 2.14
CA ARG A 36 13.02 16.38 1.39
C ARG A 36 13.40 15.89 0.00
N ALA A 37 13.89 14.65 -0.10
CA ALA A 37 14.31 14.06 -1.36
C ALA A 37 13.12 13.60 -2.22
N LEU A 38 12.03 13.15 -1.58
CA LEU A 38 10.90 12.57 -2.31
C LEU A 38 9.90 13.62 -2.80
N ILE A 39 9.47 14.51 -1.89
CA ILE A 39 8.36 15.46 -2.09
C ILE A 39 8.66 16.89 -1.62
N GLY A 40 9.87 17.16 -1.12
CA GLY A 40 10.31 18.51 -0.78
C GLY A 40 10.29 19.46 -1.97
N SER A 41 10.53 20.75 -1.74
CA SER A 41 10.53 21.77 -2.80
C SER A 41 11.51 21.46 -3.94
N ASN A 42 12.60 20.75 -3.65
CA ASN A 42 13.59 20.25 -4.62
C ASN A 42 13.58 18.71 -4.75
N GLY A 43 12.52 18.05 -4.28
CA GLY A 43 12.37 16.60 -4.33
C GLY A 43 11.99 16.08 -5.71
N MET A 44 11.87 14.76 -5.83
CA MET A 44 11.48 14.10 -7.08
C MET A 44 10.05 14.44 -7.53
N LEU A 45 9.13 14.65 -6.58
CA LEU A 45 7.74 15.05 -6.82
C LEU A 45 7.35 16.21 -5.90
N PRO A 46 7.78 17.45 -6.19
CA PRO A 46 7.60 18.57 -5.28
C PRO A 46 6.14 18.84 -4.91
N VAL A 47 5.87 18.99 -3.61
CA VAL A 47 4.54 19.39 -3.12
C VAL A 47 4.06 20.73 -3.70
N PRO A 48 4.89 21.78 -3.87
CA PRO A 48 4.43 23.04 -4.46
C PRO A 48 3.83 22.85 -5.86
N ASP A 49 4.46 22.02 -6.70
CA ASP A 49 3.99 21.75 -8.06
C ASP A 49 2.65 20.97 -8.04
N TYR A 50 2.49 20.06 -7.09
CA TYR A 50 1.23 19.33 -6.89
C TYR A 50 0.11 20.27 -6.42
N LEU A 51 0.36 21.09 -5.39
CA LEU A 51 -0.62 22.02 -4.82
C LEU A 51 -1.06 23.10 -5.81
N ALA A 52 -0.21 23.50 -6.76
CA ALA A 52 -0.58 24.43 -7.82
C ALA A 52 -1.75 23.96 -8.70
N THR A 53 -2.03 22.65 -8.72
CA THR A 53 -3.11 22.06 -9.53
C THR A 53 -4.13 21.26 -8.71
N ALA A 54 -3.77 20.83 -7.50
CA ALA A 54 -4.64 20.09 -6.62
C ALA A 54 -5.62 21.03 -5.89
N SER A 55 -6.90 20.69 -5.89
CA SER A 55 -7.90 21.40 -5.08
C SER A 55 -8.00 20.78 -3.69
N PHE A 56 -8.23 21.60 -2.65
CA PHE A 56 -8.50 21.12 -1.28
C PHE A 56 -9.57 20.02 -1.22
N ARG A 57 -10.66 20.14 -1.99
CA ARG A 57 -11.74 19.13 -2.03
C ARG A 57 -11.28 17.73 -2.48
N ARG A 58 -10.22 17.63 -3.28
CA ARG A 58 -9.68 16.34 -3.79
C ARG A 58 -8.55 15.80 -2.94
N SER A 59 -7.87 16.68 -2.21
CA SER A 59 -6.67 16.37 -1.46
C SER A 59 -6.61 17.29 -0.23
N PRO A 60 -7.51 17.13 0.76
CA PRO A 60 -7.52 17.96 1.96
C PRO A 60 -6.17 17.90 2.68
N SER A 61 -5.60 19.06 2.97
CA SER A 61 -4.30 19.14 3.63
C SER A 61 -4.08 20.53 4.20
N LEU A 62 -3.42 20.62 5.35
CA LEU A 62 -2.94 21.88 5.92
C LEU A 62 -1.99 22.61 4.96
N PHE A 63 -1.31 21.89 4.06
CA PHE A 63 -0.35 22.47 3.12
C PHE A 63 -0.99 23.35 2.03
N HIS A 64 -2.31 23.31 1.86
CA HIS A 64 -3.03 24.30 1.03
C HIS A 64 -2.98 25.71 1.63
N LEU A 65 -2.86 25.82 2.96
CA LEU A 65 -2.78 27.12 3.64
C LEU A 65 -1.38 27.71 3.50
N TYR A 66 -0.36 26.88 3.69
CA TYR A 66 1.03 27.26 3.57
C TYR A 66 1.90 26.02 3.37
N TYR A 67 2.90 26.12 2.49
CA TYR A 67 3.91 25.09 2.33
C TYR A 67 5.32 25.68 2.32
N SER A 68 6.19 25.10 3.14
CA SER A 68 7.63 25.14 2.99
C SER A 68 8.22 23.85 3.54
N ASP A 69 9.43 23.50 3.14
CA ASP A 69 10.11 22.30 3.65
C ASP A 69 10.27 22.35 5.18
N ARG A 70 10.41 23.56 5.76
CA ARG A 70 10.47 23.77 7.22
C ARG A 70 9.12 23.50 7.87
N PHE A 71 8.03 23.99 7.28
CA PHE A 71 6.69 23.75 7.80
C PHE A 71 6.29 22.27 7.71
N PHE A 72 6.63 21.59 6.61
CA PHE A 72 6.44 20.15 6.51
C PHE A 72 7.23 19.41 7.60
N ALA A 73 8.49 19.79 7.84
CA ALA A 73 9.29 19.21 8.91
C ALA A 73 8.66 19.45 10.29
N ALA A 74 8.14 20.66 10.55
CA ALA A 74 7.42 20.96 11.78
C ALA A 74 6.19 20.07 11.96
N VAL A 75 5.36 19.93 10.92
CA VAL A 75 4.20 19.02 10.92
C VAL A 75 4.61 17.58 11.25
N ALA A 76 5.68 17.08 10.62
CA ALA A 76 6.15 15.72 10.85
C ALA A 76 6.70 15.53 12.28
N TRP A 77 7.54 16.46 12.78
CA TRP A 77 8.12 16.37 14.12
C TRP A 77 7.09 16.61 15.23
N THR A 78 6.12 17.50 15.04
CA THR A 78 4.99 17.67 15.97
C THR A 78 4.18 16.38 16.06
N GLY A 79 3.85 15.76 14.93
CA GLY A 79 3.17 14.47 14.91
C GLY A 79 3.97 13.37 15.63
N ALA A 80 5.28 13.31 15.41
CA ALA A 80 6.16 12.37 16.11
C ALA A 80 6.18 12.63 17.63
N GLY A 81 6.23 13.89 18.06
CA GLY A 81 6.19 14.27 19.48
C GLY A 81 4.88 13.84 20.17
N LEU A 82 3.73 14.11 19.54
CA LEU A 82 2.42 13.70 20.05
C LEU A 82 2.29 12.17 20.13
N ALA A 83 2.80 11.46 19.12
CA ALA A 83 2.82 10.00 19.09
C ALA A 83 3.71 9.43 20.20
N ALA A 84 4.91 9.98 20.41
CA ALA A 84 5.81 9.58 21.49
C ALA A 84 5.19 9.80 22.88
N LEU A 85 4.57 10.96 23.12
CA LEU A 85 3.84 11.21 24.37
C LEU A 85 2.68 10.23 24.60
N THR A 86 2.01 9.81 23.53
CA THR A 86 0.93 8.82 23.61
C THR A 86 1.46 7.42 23.90
N VAL A 87 2.56 7.00 23.28
CA VAL A 87 3.26 5.73 23.61
C VAL A 87 3.68 5.70 25.07
N LEU A 88 4.11 6.83 25.64
CA LEU A 88 4.50 6.94 27.06
C LEU A 88 3.29 7.00 28.02
N GLY A 89 2.06 6.85 27.51
CA GLY A 89 0.83 6.91 28.30
C GLY A 89 0.50 8.30 28.88
N VAL A 90 1.25 9.35 28.50
CA VAL A 90 1.05 10.71 29.02
C VAL A 90 -0.30 11.25 28.59
N THR A 91 -0.66 11.03 27.32
CA THR A 91 -1.88 11.60 26.74
C THR A 91 -3.14 10.90 27.26
N ALA A 92 -3.04 9.66 27.74
CA ALA A 92 -4.17 8.91 28.30
C ALA A 92 -4.66 9.50 29.63
N ARG A 93 -3.80 10.23 30.36
CA ARG A 93 -4.11 10.92 31.63
C ARG A 93 -4.70 12.31 31.43
N LEU A 94 -4.74 12.82 30.20
CA LEU A 94 -5.34 14.11 29.90
C LEU A 94 -6.86 14.02 30.00
N PRO A 95 -7.57 15.13 30.25
CA PRO A 95 -9.01 15.19 30.13
C PRO A 95 -9.47 14.65 28.78
N LEU A 96 -10.60 13.93 28.76
CA LEU A 96 -11.09 13.20 27.60
C LEU A 96 -11.07 14.04 26.31
N ALA A 97 -11.61 15.26 26.34
CA ALA A 97 -11.64 16.14 25.17
C ALA A 97 -10.24 16.47 24.63
N THR A 98 -9.27 16.69 25.52
CA THR A 98 -7.87 16.94 25.15
C THR A 98 -7.23 15.68 24.57
N HIS A 99 -7.49 14.50 25.14
CA HIS A 99 -7.03 13.22 24.60
C HIS A 99 -7.55 12.99 23.17
N MET A 100 -8.85 13.22 22.95
CA MET A 100 -9.47 13.15 21.62
C MET A 100 -8.83 14.16 20.65
N LEU A 101 -8.55 15.38 21.10
CA LEU A 101 -7.89 16.40 20.29
C LEU A 101 -6.47 15.98 19.88
N VAL A 102 -5.72 15.32 20.76
CA VAL A 102 -4.38 14.79 20.44
C VAL A 102 -4.46 13.74 19.33
N TRP A 103 -5.38 12.78 19.43
CA TRP A 103 -5.61 11.79 18.36
C TRP A 103 -6.05 12.46 17.06
N PHE A 104 -6.98 13.41 17.14
CA PHE A 104 -7.45 14.15 15.98
C PHE A 104 -6.33 14.97 15.32
N ALA A 105 -5.46 15.59 16.11
CA ALA A 105 -4.29 16.31 15.62
C ALA A 105 -3.32 15.36 14.91
N MET A 106 -2.95 14.22 15.51
CA MET A 106 -2.11 13.22 14.85
C MET A 106 -2.72 12.75 13.52
N TRP A 107 -4.03 12.47 13.51
CA TRP A 107 -4.75 12.11 12.29
C TRP A 107 -4.70 13.21 11.23
N LEU A 108 -5.01 14.46 11.59
CA LEU A 108 -5.04 15.60 10.65
C LEU A 108 -3.65 15.93 10.08
N LEU A 109 -2.62 15.89 10.92
CA LEU A 109 -1.23 16.08 10.52
C LEU A 109 -0.80 14.99 9.54
N TYR A 110 -1.13 13.72 9.82
CA TYR A 110 -0.79 12.61 8.94
C TYR A 110 -1.58 12.64 7.63
N LEU A 111 -2.88 12.95 7.69
CA LEU A 111 -3.72 13.12 6.51
C LEU A 111 -3.13 14.17 5.57
N SER A 112 -2.70 15.29 6.15
CA SER A 112 -2.11 16.39 5.40
C SER A 112 -0.86 15.96 4.63
N ILE A 113 -0.05 15.07 5.21
CA ILE A 113 1.12 14.47 4.58
C ILE A 113 0.70 13.49 3.47
N VAL A 114 -0.18 12.53 3.78
CA VAL A 114 -0.62 11.48 2.84
C VAL A 114 -1.20 12.10 1.57
N ASN A 115 -2.06 13.12 1.72
CA ASN A 115 -2.77 13.72 0.59
C ASN A 115 -1.86 14.51 -0.37
N VAL A 116 -0.76 15.09 0.10
CA VAL A 116 0.25 15.72 -0.77
C VAL A 116 1.37 14.77 -1.20
N GLY A 117 1.38 13.56 -0.62
CA GLY A 117 2.42 12.56 -0.78
C GLY A 117 2.46 11.87 -2.15
N GLN A 118 1.44 12.06 -2.99
CA GLN A 118 1.35 11.52 -4.35
C GLN A 118 1.62 10.00 -4.37
N VAL A 119 2.39 9.49 -5.34
CA VAL A 119 2.71 8.06 -5.45
C VAL A 119 3.51 7.54 -4.25
N TRP A 120 4.30 8.39 -3.58
CA TRP A 120 5.12 7.99 -2.44
C TRP A 120 4.28 7.58 -1.23
N TYR A 121 3.01 7.99 -1.16
CA TYR A 121 2.05 7.66 -0.09
C TYR A 121 0.83 6.90 -0.62
N GLY A 122 0.90 6.35 -1.85
CA GLY A 122 -0.20 5.61 -2.48
C GLY A 122 -0.38 4.17 -2.01
N PHE A 123 0.06 3.83 -0.79
CA PHE A 123 0.07 2.46 -0.28
C PHE A 123 -1.11 2.20 0.68
N GLY A 124 -1.65 0.98 0.68
CA GLY A 124 -2.84 0.64 1.46
C GLY A 124 -2.69 0.85 2.98
N TRP A 125 -1.48 0.66 3.52
CA TRP A 125 -1.21 0.90 4.94
C TRP A 125 -1.20 2.37 5.34
N GLU A 126 -1.12 3.30 4.38
CA GLU A 126 -1.23 4.74 4.61
C GLU A 126 -2.69 5.10 4.90
N SER A 127 -3.61 4.64 4.02
CA SER A 127 -5.05 4.77 4.23
C SER A 127 -5.53 3.99 5.44
N LEU A 128 -4.94 2.82 5.73
CA LEU A 128 -5.25 2.04 6.94
C LEU A 128 -4.90 2.80 8.21
N LEU A 129 -3.73 3.45 8.26
CA LEU A 129 -3.30 4.24 9.40
C LEU A 129 -4.23 5.44 9.64
N LEU A 130 -4.68 6.11 8.57
CA LEU A 130 -5.66 7.19 8.67
C LEU A 130 -7.02 6.71 9.17
N GLU A 131 -7.51 5.60 8.64
CA GLU A 131 -8.81 5.06 9.04
C GLU A 131 -8.82 4.63 10.52
N VAL A 132 -7.81 3.88 10.95
CA VAL A 132 -7.72 3.43 12.35
C VAL A 132 -7.44 4.60 13.30
N GLY A 133 -6.64 5.59 12.87
CA GLY A 133 -6.36 6.78 13.66
C GLY A 133 -7.58 7.68 13.85
N PHE A 134 -8.46 7.75 12.85
CA PHE A 134 -9.76 8.42 13.00
C PHE A 134 -10.64 7.71 14.05
N LEU A 135 -10.71 6.38 14.03
CA LEU A 135 -11.46 5.62 15.03
C LEU A 135 -10.88 5.77 16.44
N ALA A 136 -9.55 5.88 16.58
CA ALA A 136 -8.88 6.06 17.86
C ALA A 136 -9.28 7.37 18.57
N VAL A 137 -9.71 8.41 17.83
CA VAL A 137 -10.27 9.65 18.41
C VAL A 137 -11.45 9.37 19.33
N PHE A 138 -12.22 8.31 19.08
CA PHE A 138 -13.47 8.02 19.77
C PHE A 138 -13.36 6.86 20.77
N LEU A 139 -12.15 6.38 21.07
CA LEU A 139 -11.95 5.15 21.86
C LEU A 139 -11.91 5.38 23.38
N GLY A 140 -11.91 6.63 23.83
CA GLY A 140 -11.81 6.98 25.25
C GLY A 140 -10.37 7.03 25.78
N ASN A 141 -10.20 7.63 26.95
CA ASN A 141 -8.94 7.82 27.67
C ASN A 141 -8.82 6.84 28.86
N ALA A 142 -7.88 7.05 29.79
CA ALA A 142 -7.72 6.18 30.97
C ALA A 142 -8.95 6.12 31.89
N ASP A 143 -9.73 7.21 31.95
CA ASP A 143 -10.86 7.36 32.88
C ASP A 143 -12.20 6.96 32.25
N THR A 144 -12.22 6.54 31.00
CA THR A 144 -13.44 6.16 30.29
C THR A 144 -13.33 4.74 29.75
N ALA A 145 -14.37 3.94 30.01
CA ALA A 145 -14.45 2.60 29.46
C ALA A 145 -14.49 2.65 27.92
N PRO A 146 -13.87 1.67 27.22
CA PRO A 146 -13.90 1.61 25.76
C PRO A 146 -15.35 1.51 25.27
N PRO A 147 -15.79 2.38 24.33
CA PRO A 147 -17.11 2.26 23.73
C PRO A 147 -17.22 0.98 22.90
N LEU A 148 -18.18 0.11 23.23
CA LEU A 148 -18.46 -1.13 22.51
C LEU A 148 -18.63 -0.89 21.00
N VAL A 149 -19.34 0.18 20.65
CA VAL A 149 -19.60 0.55 19.26
C VAL A 149 -18.30 0.79 18.50
N ILE A 150 -17.32 1.49 19.08
CA ILE A 150 -16.03 1.72 18.41
C ILE A 150 -15.21 0.43 18.35
N LEU A 151 -15.24 -0.42 19.38
CA LEU A 151 -14.61 -1.74 19.32
C LEU A 151 -15.19 -2.60 18.17
N LEU A 152 -16.50 -2.54 17.94
CA LEU A 152 -17.14 -3.20 16.80
C LEU A 152 -16.71 -2.60 15.46
N LEU A 153 -16.49 -1.28 15.37
CA LEU A 153 -15.94 -0.65 14.17
C LEU A 153 -14.48 -1.05 13.91
N LEU A 154 -13.67 -1.21 14.95
CA LEU A 154 -12.30 -1.75 14.84
C LEU A 154 -12.33 -3.21 14.35
N ARG A 155 -13.25 -4.04 14.87
CA ARG A 155 -13.49 -5.40 14.37
C ARG A 155 -13.95 -5.40 12.92
N TRP A 156 -14.81 -4.47 12.52
CA TRP A 156 -15.22 -4.29 11.13
C TRP A 156 -14.05 -3.86 10.22
N LEU A 157 -13.16 -3.00 10.69
CA LEU A 157 -11.95 -2.64 9.97
C LEU A 157 -11.02 -3.85 9.81
N LEU A 158 -10.77 -4.60 10.88
CA LEU A 158 -9.97 -5.82 10.86
C LEU A 158 -10.58 -6.87 9.92
N PHE A 159 -11.90 -7.05 9.97
CA PHE A 159 -12.62 -7.90 9.02
C PHE A 159 -12.33 -7.48 7.59
N ARG A 160 -12.53 -6.20 7.24
CA ARG A 160 -12.29 -5.70 5.88
C ARG A 160 -10.84 -5.85 5.45
N LEU A 161 -9.91 -5.71 6.38
CA LEU A 161 -8.48 -5.89 6.13
C LEU A 161 -8.15 -7.33 5.74
N GLU A 162 -8.47 -8.28 6.63
CA GLU A 162 -8.14 -9.69 6.46
C GLU A 162 -8.99 -10.33 5.36
N PHE A 163 -10.31 -10.13 5.42
CA PHE A 163 -11.23 -10.66 4.42
C PHE A 163 -10.98 -10.07 3.03
N GLY A 164 -10.73 -8.76 2.94
CA GLY A 164 -10.34 -8.14 1.68
C GLY A 164 -9.05 -8.72 1.10
N ALA A 165 -8.05 -8.98 1.95
CA ALA A 165 -6.79 -9.60 1.57
C ALA A 165 -6.92 -11.09 1.18
N GLY A 166 -7.83 -11.84 1.79
CA GLY A 166 -8.11 -13.22 1.39
C GLY A 166 -8.88 -13.29 0.07
N MET A 167 -9.92 -12.48 -0.07
CA MET A 167 -10.77 -12.48 -1.26
C MET A 167 -10.00 -12.07 -2.52
N ILE A 168 -9.10 -11.08 -2.42
CA ILE A 168 -8.29 -10.68 -3.58
C ILE A 168 -7.31 -11.78 -4.01
N LYS A 169 -6.84 -12.63 -3.09
CA LYS A 169 -5.97 -13.77 -3.39
C LYS A 169 -6.72 -14.85 -4.16
N ILE A 170 -7.88 -15.28 -3.65
CA ILE A 170 -8.70 -16.30 -4.31
C ILE A 170 -9.18 -15.86 -5.70
N ARG A 171 -9.50 -14.56 -5.84
CA ARG A 171 -9.97 -13.96 -7.10
C ARG A 171 -8.84 -13.64 -8.09
N GLY A 172 -7.65 -13.32 -7.59
CA GLY A 172 -6.55 -12.80 -8.40
C GLY A 172 -5.81 -13.88 -9.19
N ASP A 173 -5.23 -14.86 -8.52
CA ASP A 173 -4.32 -15.83 -9.14
C ASP A 173 -4.75 -17.28 -8.86
N SER A 174 -4.63 -18.17 -9.85
CA SER A 174 -4.95 -19.58 -9.65
C SER A 174 -4.01 -20.24 -8.65
N CYS A 175 -2.75 -19.77 -8.53
CA CYS A 175 -1.81 -20.37 -7.57
C CYS A 175 -2.29 -20.30 -6.11
N TRP A 176 -3.19 -19.37 -5.78
CA TRP A 176 -3.76 -19.26 -4.43
C TRP A 176 -4.76 -20.38 -4.17
N ARG A 177 -5.51 -20.77 -5.21
CA ARG A 177 -6.45 -21.89 -5.18
C ARG A 177 -5.73 -23.24 -5.25
N ASP A 178 -4.62 -23.30 -5.97
CA ASP A 178 -3.77 -24.48 -6.08
C ASP A 178 -2.79 -24.65 -4.88
N LEU A 179 -2.79 -23.72 -3.93
CA LEU A 179 -1.91 -23.65 -2.76
C LEU A 179 -0.40 -23.55 -3.09
N THR A 180 -0.05 -23.03 -4.27
CA THR A 180 1.34 -23.00 -4.78
C THR A 180 1.96 -21.60 -4.80
N CYS A 181 1.23 -20.53 -4.48
CA CYS A 181 1.79 -19.18 -4.59
C CYS A 181 3.06 -18.94 -3.75
N LEU A 182 3.17 -19.57 -2.57
CA LEU A 182 4.33 -19.39 -1.70
C LEU A 182 5.60 -20.11 -2.18
N TYR A 183 5.50 -20.94 -3.24
CA TYR A 183 6.70 -21.45 -3.92
C TYR A 183 7.54 -20.32 -4.53
N TYR A 184 6.90 -19.20 -4.85
CA TYR A 184 7.54 -18.06 -5.52
C TYR A 184 7.59 -16.81 -4.63
N HIS A 185 6.57 -16.59 -3.81
CA HIS A 185 6.38 -15.32 -3.11
C HIS A 185 7.56 -14.90 -2.24
N HIS A 186 8.17 -15.81 -1.46
CA HIS A 186 9.27 -15.43 -0.57
C HIS A 186 10.52 -14.91 -1.29
N GLU A 187 10.72 -15.33 -2.55
CA GLU A 187 11.78 -14.81 -3.42
C GLU A 187 11.35 -13.49 -4.10
N THR A 188 10.11 -13.43 -4.59
CA THR A 188 9.62 -12.34 -5.43
C THR A 188 8.95 -11.18 -4.67
N GLN A 189 8.77 -11.32 -3.35
CA GLN A 189 8.15 -10.33 -2.47
C GLN A 189 8.85 -8.96 -2.53
N PRO A 190 8.15 -7.86 -2.20
CA PRO A 190 8.68 -6.50 -2.37
C PRO A 190 10.04 -6.28 -1.72
N MET A 191 10.09 -6.57 -0.42
CA MET A 191 11.23 -6.32 0.44
C MET A 191 11.46 -7.56 1.30
N PRO A 192 12.38 -8.47 0.92
CA PRO A 192 12.71 -9.61 1.77
C PRO A 192 13.37 -9.14 3.07
N GLY A 193 13.17 -9.91 4.13
CA GLY A 193 13.83 -9.76 5.42
C GLY A 193 14.98 -10.76 5.61
N PRO A 194 15.62 -10.76 6.80
CA PRO A 194 16.79 -11.60 7.07
C PRO A 194 16.53 -13.10 6.99
N LEU A 195 15.27 -13.51 7.14
CA LEU A 195 14.85 -14.91 7.16
C LEU A 195 14.19 -15.38 5.85
N SER A 196 13.85 -14.46 4.93
CA SER A 196 13.10 -14.79 3.71
C SER A 196 13.76 -15.86 2.85
N TRP A 197 15.09 -15.94 2.84
CA TRP A 197 15.82 -16.99 2.14
C TRP A 197 15.53 -18.39 2.71
N TYR A 198 15.44 -18.52 4.04
CA TYR A 198 15.10 -19.78 4.69
C TYR A 198 13.65 -20.16 4.42
N PHE A 199 12.75 -19.18 4.50
CA PHE A 199 11.34 -19.38 4.14
C PHE A 199 11.19 -19.88 2.71
N HIS A 200 11.86 -19.26 1.74
CA HIS A 200 11.83 -19.71 0.35
C HIS A 200 12.31 -21.15 0.14
N ARG A 201 13.16 -21.67 1.04
CA ARG A 201 13.68 -23.04 0.98
C ARG A 201 12.86 -24.05 1.77
N LEU A 202 11.74 -23.65 2.35
CA LEU A 202 10.84 -24.61 3.01
C LEU A 202 10.33 -25.64 1.98
N PRO A 203 10.16 -26.91 2.39
CA PRO A 203 9.64 -27.93 1.51
C PRO A 203 8.21 -27.58 1.07
N ARG A 204 7.86 -27.95 -0.17
CA ARG A 204 6.56 -27.65 -0.80
C ARG A 204 5.32 -27.94 0.05
N PRO A 205 5.25 -29.01 0.88
CA PRO A 205 4.12 -29.23 1.77
C PRO A 205 3.93 -28.11 2.80
N LEU A 206 5.02 -27.57 3.36
CA LEU A 206 4.93 -26.45 4.30
C LEU A 206 4.44 -25.18 3.62
N HIS A 207 4.90 -24.90 2.40
CA HIS A 207 4.34 -23.79 1.61
C HIS A 207 2.85 -23.93 1.32
N ARG A 208 2.35 -25.14 1.07
CA ARG A 208 0.90 -25.38 0.94
C ARG A 208 0.17 -25.13 2.25
N ALA A 209 0.75 -25.57 3.37
CA ALA A 209 0.21 -25.32 4.71
C ALA A 209 0.18 -23.82 5.04
N GLU A 210 1.21 -23.05 4.67
CA GLU A 210 1.23 -21.60 4.82
C GLU A 210 0.11 -20.92 4.00
N VAL A 211 -0.12 -21.35 2.75
CA VAL A 211 -1.25 -20.81 1.95
C VAL A 211 -2.59 -21.17 2.59
N ALA A 212 -2.76 -22.41 3.06
CA ALA A 212 -3.98 -22.85 3.73
C ALA A 212 -4.22 -22.08 5.05
N GLY A 213 -3.17 -21.87 5.85
CA GLY A 213 -3.21 -21.06 7.06
C GLY A 213 -3.57 -19.61 6.77
N ASN A 214 -3.02 -19.03 5.69
CA ASN A 214 -3.42 -17.71 5.23
C ASN A 214 -4.91 -17.66 4.85
N HIS A 215 -5.43 -18.67 4.15
CA HIS A 215 -6.86 -18.75 3.82
C HIS A 215 -7.74 -18.90 5.06
N LEU A 216 -7.32 -19.71 6.04
CA LEU A 216 -8.04 -19.83 7.31
C LEU A 216 -8.12 -18.48 8.03
N ALA A 217 -6.98 -17.82 8.22
CA ALA A 217 -6.91 -16.55 8.93
C ALA A 217 -7.62 -15.40 8.19
N GLN A 218 -7.61 -15.39 6.85
CA GLN A 218 -8.16 -14.29 6.05
C GLN A 218 -9.56 -14.52 5.52
N LEU A 219 -10.04 -15.77 5.39
CA LEU A 219 -11.37 -16.04 4.81
C LEU A 219 -12.35 -16.62 5.82
N VAL A 220 -11.87 -17.28 6.87
CA VAL A 220 -12.75 -17.95 7.86
C VAL A 220 -12.76 -17.19 9.18
N MET A 221 -11.60 -16.96 9.78
CA MET A 221 -11.47 -16.28 11.07
C MET A 221 -12.13 -14.88 11.13
N PRO A 222 -12.19 -14.06 10.06
CA PRO A 222 -12.84 -12.76 10.15
C PRO A 222 -14.30 -12.84 10.62
N PHE A 223 -15.05 -13.88 10.26
CA PHE A 223 -16.42 -14.06 10.73
C PHE A 223 -16.48 -14.33 12.24
N GLY A 224 -15.48 -15.01 12.79
CA GLY A 224 -15.36 -15.28 14.22
C GLY A 224 -15.16 -14.02 15.08
N LEU A 225 -14.69 -12.90 14.51
CA LEU A 225 -14.50 -11.64 15.24
C LEU A 225 -15.80 -11.06 15.84
N PHE A 226 -16.95 -11.43 15.25
CA PHE A 226 -18.28 -10.97 15.68
C PHE A 226 -19.02 -12.00 16.54
N ALA A 227 -18.43 -13.17 16.79
CA ALA A 227 -18.99 -14.16 17.68
C ALA A 227 -18.74 -13.79 19.16
N PRO A 228 -19.53 -14.34 20.11
CA PRO A 228 -19.24 -14.22 21.54
C PRO A 228 -17.85 -14.76 21.91
N GLN A 229 -17.30 -14.30 23.03
CA GLN A 229 -16.07 -14.90 23.58
C GLN A 229 -16.33 -16.35 24.00
N PRO A 230 -15.35 -17.27 23.86
CA PRO A 230 -13.95 -17.03 23.47
C PRO A 230 -13.68 -17.08 21.95
N VAL A 231 -14.70 -17.26 21.11
CA VAL A 231 -14.52 -17.46 19.66
C VAL A 231 -13.84 -16.25 19.00
N ALA A 232 -14.24 -15.02 19.37
CA ALA A 232 -13.59 -13.81 18.87
C ALA A 232 -12.11 -13.73 19.26
N ALA A 233 -11.75 -14.10 20.50
CA ALA A 233 -10.35 -14.15 20.93
C ALA A 233 -9.55 -15.23 20.18
N ILE A 234 -10.14 -16.40 19.91
CA ILE A 234 -9.50 -17.45 19.10
C ILE A 234 -9.24 -16.94 17.68
N ALA A 235 -10.24 -16.32 17.04
CA ALA A 235 -10.12 -15.75 15.70
C ALA A 235 -9.01 -14.69 15.63
N ALA A 236 -8.99 -13.76 16.60
CA ALA A 236 -7.96 -12.75 16.73
C ALA A 236 -6.57 -13.37 17.00
N GLY A 237 -6.48 -14.40 17.83
CA GLY A 237 -5.24 -15.13 18.12
C GLY A 237 -4.65 -15.78 16.87
N VAL A 238 -5.48 -16.43 16.05
CA VAL A 238 -5.05 -16.99 14.76
C VAL A 238 -4.54 -15.90 13.83
N MET A 239 -5.27 -14.77 13.73
CA MET A 239 -4.80 -13.61 12.95
C MET A 239 -3.45 -13.10 13.47
N ILE A 240 -3.28 -12.92 14.79
CA ILE A 240 -2.02 -12.48 15.40
C ILE A 240 -0.86 -13.41 15.01
N VAL A 241 -1.03 -14.72 15.17
CA VAL A 241 0.01 -15.70 14.80
C VAL A 241 0.39 -15.59 13.33
N THR A 242 -0.60 -15.52 12.43
CA THR A 242 -0.32 -15.40 10.99
C THR A 242 0.30 -14.05 10.62
N GLN A 243 -0.06 -12.95 11.28
CA GLN A 243 0.54 -11.65 11.05
C GLN A 243 2.00 -11.60 11.56
N LEU A 244 2.30 -12.21 12.71
CA LEU A 244 3.68 -12.38 13.19
C LEU A 244 4.51 -13.23 12.22
N TRP A 245 3.95 -14.31 11.69
CA TRP A 245 4.60 -15.12 10.65
C TRP A 245 4.99 -14.27 9.43
N LEU A 246 4.08 -13.39 8.96
CA LEU A 246 4.35 -12.49 7.86
C LEU A 246 5.45 -11.46 8.19
N VAL A 247 5.44 -10.88 9.39
CA VAL A 247 6.49 -9.96 9.88
C VAL A 247 7.88 -10.61 9.88
N VAL A 248 7.96 -11.89 10.27
CA VAL A 248 9.21 -12.65 10.30
C VAL A 248 9.68 -13.02 8.88
N SER A 249 8.74 -13.32 7.98
CA SER A 249 9.03 -13.81 6.63
C SER A 249 9.39 -12.70 5.61
N GLY A 250 9.08 -11.43 5.89
CA GLY A 250 9.25 -10.31 4.97
C GLY A 250 9.06 -8.93 5.60
N ASN A 251 9.45 -7.88 4.87
CA ASN A 251 9.26 -6.50 5.28
C ASN A 251 8.04 -5.90 4.59
N PHE A 252 6.99 -5.58 5.34
CA PHE A 252 5.71 -5.06 4.82
C PHE A 252 5.33 -3.69 5.42
N ALA A 253 6.33 -2.84 5.65
CA ALA A 253 6.16 -1.58 6.40
C ALA A 253 5.39 -1.83 7.70
N TRP A 254 4.42 -0.98 8.04
CA TRP A 254 3.56 -1.17 9.22
C TRP A 254 2.23 -1.88 8.92
N LEU A 255 2.05 -2.49 7.74
CA LEU A 255 0.77 -3.14 7.39
C LEU A 255 0.40 -4.27 8.36
N ASN A 256 1.30 -5.22 8.57
CA ASN A 256 1.06 -6.37 9.47
C ASN A 256 1.03 -5.93 10.93
N TRP A 257 1.78 -4.89 11.29
CA TRP A 257 1.74 -4.30 12.63
C TRP A 257 0.38 -3.65 12.92
N LEU A 258 -0.24 -2.97 11.94
CA LEU A 258 -1.61 -2.47 12.08
C LEU A 258 -2.63 -3.61 12.24
N ALA A 259 -2.48 -4.70 11.48
CA ALA A 259 -3.34 -5.88 11.64
C ALA A 259 -3.20 -6.50 13.04
N LEU A 260 -1.96 -6.61 13.55
CA LEU A 260 -1.68 -7.10 14.91
C LEU A 260 -2.34 -6.23 15.98
N VAL A 261 -2.12 -4.93 15.93
CA VAL A 261 -2.68 -3.97 16.89
C VAL A 261 -4.21 -4.01 16.85
N LEU A 262 -4.82 -4.07 15.66
CA LEU A 262 -6.26 -4.26 15.50
C LEU A 262 -6.75 -5.57 16.11
N ALA A 263 -6.06 -6.69 15.88
CA ALA A 263 -6.44 -7.98 16.44
C ALA A 263 -6.33 -8.02 17.97
N VAL A 264 -5.32 -7.36 18.54
CA VAL A 264 -5.16 -7.23 20.00
C VAL A 264 -6.35 -6.49 20.63
N SER A 265 -6.95 -5.51 19.93
CA SER A 265 -8.16 -4.81 20.42
C SER A 265 -9.38 -5.71 20.61
N VAL A 266 -9.35 -6.94 20.07
CA VAL A 266 -10.43 -7.94 20.17
C VAL A 266 -10.25 -8.86 21.39
N LEU A 267 -9.08 -8.86 22.01
CA LEU A 267 -8.79 -9.71 23.16
C LEU A 267 -9.35 -9.08 24.45
N PRO A 268 -10.18 -9.81 25.22
CA PRO A 268 -10.70 -9.33 26.48
C PRO A 268 -9.64 -9.43 27.58
N ASP A 269 -9.88 -8.73 28.69
CA ASP A 269 -8.98 -8.72 29.84
C ASP A 269 -8.81 -10.11 30.47
N SER A 270 -9.81 -10.99 30.34
CA SER A 270 -9.72 -12.39 30.78
C SER A 270 -8.65 -13.21 30.05
N VAL A 271 -8.26 -12.78 28.84
CA VAL A 271 -7.19 -13.40 28.04
C VAL A 271 -5.85 -12.70 28.26
N LEU A 272 -5.86 -11.36 28.36
CA LEU A 272 -4.63 -10.56 28.45
C LEU A 272 -4.10 -10.43 29.89
N GLY A 273 -4.98 -10.33 30.88
CA GLY A 273 -4.63 -10.13 32.30
C GLY A 273 -3.73 -11.23 32.91
N PRO A 274 -3.92 -12.52 32.58
CA PRO A 274 -2.99 -13.58 33.03
C PRO A 274 -1.57 -13.43 32.49
N VAL A 275 -1.37 -12.73 31.36
CA VAL A 275 -0.07 -12.56 30.69
C VAL A 275 0.58 -11.23 31.06
N LEU A 276 -0.22 -10.20 31.30
CA LEU A 276 0.23 -8.85 31.62
C LEU A 276 -0.27 -8.47 33.02
N PRO A 277 0.60 -8.46 34.04
CA PRO A 277 0.23 -8.16 35.43
C PRO A 277 0.04 -6.65 35.64
N ILE A 278 -0.78 -6.01 34.82
CA ILE A 278 -1.17 -4.60 34.93
C ILE A 278 -2.59 -4.59 35.50
N GLY A 279 -2.76 -4.01 36.68
CA GLY A 279 -4.07 -3.90 37.32
C GLY A 279 -5.00 -2.97 36.53
N PRO A 280 -6.33 -3.21 36.57
CA PRO A 280 -7.29 -2.27 36.01
C PRO A 280 -7.14 -0.90 36.68
N PRO A 281 -7.41 0.21 35.97
CA PRO A 281 -7.45 1.53 36.60
C PRO A 281 -8.47 1.52 37.75
N THR A 282 -8.09 2.13 38.87
CA THR A 282 -8.77 2.01 40.17
C THR A 282 -10.21 2.50 40.15
N GLU A 283 -10.55 3.45 39.26
CA GLU A 283 -11.91 3.93 39.04
C GLU A 283 -12.09 4.30 37.55
N SER A 284 -13.05 3.67 36.85
CA SER A 284 -13.52 4.20 35.56
C SER A 284 -14.58 5.26 35.86
N GLY A 285 -14.33 6.50 35.44
CA GLY A 285 -15.26 7.60 35.59
C GLY A 285 -16.55 7.37 34.80
N THR A 286 -17.63 8.04 35.19
CA THR A 286 -18.89 8.01 34.44
C THR A 286 -18.71 8.59 33.04
N THR A 287 -19.03 7.80 32.01
CA THR A 287 -18.96 8.22 30.60
C THR A 287 -19.82 9.48 30.35
N PRO A 288 -19.25 10.62 29.93
CA PRO A 288 -20.01 11.84 29.69
C PRO A 288 -21.06 11.67 28.57
N PRO A 289 -22.31 12.14 28.73
CA PRO A 289 -23.35 12.01 27.69
C PRO A 289 -22.95 12.64 26.35
N ALA A 290 -22.22 13.76 26.36
CA ALA A 290 -21.76 14.42 25.14
C ALA A 290 -20.79 13.52 24.34
N PHE A 291 -19.95 12.74 25.02
CA PHE A 291 -19.05 11.79 24.38
C PHE A 291 -19.82 10.67 23.70
N VAL A 292 -20.87 10.15 24.34
CA VAL A 292 -21.76 9.13 23.76
C VAL A 292 -22.38 9.64 22.45
N VAL A 293 -22.92 10.87 22.43
CA VAL A 293 -23.51 11.47 21.22
C VAL A 293 -22.48 11.55 20.08
N VAL A 294 -21.26 12.00 20.38
CA VAL A 294 -20.19 12.10 19.38
C VAL A 294 -19.77 10.73 18.86
N VAL A 295 -19.64 9.72 19.73
CA VAL A 295 -19.33 8.33 19.33
C VAL A 295 -20.41 7.75 18.43
N ILE A 296 -21.69 7.94 18.77
CA ILE A 296 -22.81 7.45 17.96
C ILE A 296 -22.85 8.16 16.60
N ALA A 297 -22.59 9.47 16.54
CA ALA A 297 -22.50 10.20 15.28
C ALA A 297 -21.34 9.69 14.40
N ALA A 298 -20.17 9.46 14.99
CA ALA A 298 -19.02 8.88 14.28
C ALA A 298 -19.32 7.46 13.76
N ALA A 299 -20.00 6.64 14.57
CA ALA A 299 -20.40 5.30 14.16
C ALA A 299 -21.42 5.30 13.02
N ALA A 300 -22.41 6.19 13.07
CA ALA A 300 -23.38 6.37 11.99
C ALA A 300 -22.68 6.81 10.68
N LEU A 301 -21.71 7.73 10.77
CA LEU A 301 -20.90 8.15 9.62
C LEU A 301 -20.14 6.96 9.00
N VAL A 302 -19.42 6.18 9.82
CA VAL A 302 -18.65 5.01 9.36
C VAL A 302 -19.57 3.96 8.75
N LEU A 303 -20.76 3.73 9.34
CA LEU A 303 -21.74 2.79 8.81
C LEU A 303 -22.22 3.23 7.41
N VAL A 304 -22.56 4.51 7.23
CA VAL A 304 -22.98 5.06 5.93
C VAL A 304 -21.86 4.93 4.90
N LEU A 305 -20.63 5.29 5.26
CA LEU A 305 -19.48 5.21 4.36
C LEU A 305 -19.08 3.77 4.02
N SER A 306 -19.35 2.81 4.93
CA SER A 306 -19.07 1.37 4.73
C SER A 306 -19.82 0.73 3.57
N TYR A 307 -20.89 1.35 3.06
CA TYR A 307 -21.63 0.84 1.91
C TYR A 307 -20.74 0.62 0.68
N ARG A 308 -19.82 1.56 0.36
CA ARG A 308 -18.96 1.44 -0.83
C ARG A 308 -17.90 0.34 -0.69
N PRO A 309 -17.15 0.26 0.43
CA PRO A 309 -16.27 -0.87 0.74
C PRO A 309 -16.98 -2.23 0.75
N ALA A 310 -18.14 -2.34 1.40
CA ALA A 310 -18.90 -3.58 1.46
C ALA A 310 -19.32 -4.05 0.06
N ARG A 311 -19.84 -3.13 -0.78
CA ARG A 311 -20.15 -3.43 -2.18
C ARG A 311 -18.92 -3.85 -2.98
N ASN A 312 -17.75 -3.27 -2.70
CA ASN A 312 -16.49 -3.66 -3.33
C ASN A 312 -16.06 -5.09 -2.93
N LEU A 313 -16.18 -5.45 -1.66
CA LEU A 313 -15.89 -6.82 -1.17
C LEU A 313 -16.82 -7.86 -1.81
N ALA A 314 -18.10 -7.53 -1.99
CA ALA A 314 -19.05 -8.39 -2.67
C ALA A 314 -18.82 -8.49 -4.19
N SER A 315 -18.08 -7.54 -4.79
CA SER A 315 -17.85 -7.51 -6.24
C SER A 315 -16.86 -8.58 -6.70
N HIS A 316 -17.12 -9.17 -7.88
CA HIS A 316 -16.15 -10.03 -8.57
C HIS A 316 -14.90 -9.25 -9.03
N SER A 317 -15.03 -7.96 -9.30
CA SER A 317 -13.94 -7.07 -9.69
C SER A 317 -13.52 -6.18 -8.52
N GLN A 318 -13.22 -6.81 -7.38
CA GLN A 318 -12.80 -6.12 -6.16
C GLN A 318 -11.59 -5.22 -6.45
N LEU A 319 -11.72 -3.94 -6.07
CA LEU A 319 -10.61 -2.99 -6.06
C LEU A 319 -9.75 -3.23 -4.81
N MET A 320 -8.44 -3.23 -5.00
CA MET A 320 -7.45 -3.41 -3.94
C MET A 320 -6.95 -2.05 -3.46
N ASN A 321 -6.88 -1.84 -2.14
CA ASN A 321 -6.36 -0.61 -1.51
C ASN A 321 -7.04 0.67 -2.03
N ALA A 322 -8.35 0.60 -2.31
CA ALA A 322 -9.10 1.74 -2.83
C ALA A 322 -9.70 2.57 -1.68
N SER A 323 -9.50 3.89 -1.81
CA SER A 323 -10.13 4.91 -0.98
C SER A 323 -11.32 5.51 -1.71
N PHE A 324 -12.43 5.70 -0.98
CA PHE A 324 -13.71 6.16 -1.55
C PHE A 324 -14.02 7.62 -1.24
N ASP A 325 -13.17 8.26 -0.44
CA ASP A 325 -13.28 9.65 -0.02
C ASP A 325 -11.88 10.26 0.21
N PRO A 326 -11.69 11.58 0.07
CA PRO A 326 -10.38 12.23 0.23
C PRO A 326 -9.83 12.24 1.66
N TRP A 327 -10.64 11.83 2.64
CA TRP A 327 -10.29 11.80 4.06
C TRP A 327 -9.85 10.41 4.51
N HIS A 328 -9.95 9.41 3.62
CA HIS A 328 -9.60 8.00 3.86
C HIS A 328 -10.32 7.42 5.08
N LEU A 329 -11.60 7.75 5.26
CA LEU A 329 -12.34 7.35 6.46
C LEU A 329 -12.79 5.90 6.41
N VAL A 330 -13.23 5.39 5.25
CA VAL A 330 -13.61 3.98 5.11
C VAL A 330 -13.19 3.41 3.77
N ASN A 331 -12.20 2.52 3.79
CA ASN A 331 -11.50 2.05 2.61
C ASN A 331 -11.61 0.52 2.43
N THR A 332 -10.99 0.04 1.36
CA THR A 332 -10.82 -1.39 1.08
C THR A 332 -9.36 -1.75 1.09
N TYR A 333 -9.03 -2.97 1.52
CA TYR A 333 -7.66 -3.44 1.61
C TYR A 333 -7.49 -4.76 0.90
N GLY A 334 -6.30 -4.97 0.38
CA GLY A 334 -5.89 -6.26 -0.16
C GLY A 334 -4.40 -6.29 -0.42
N ALA A 335 -3.84 -7.48 -0.43
CA ALA A 335 -2.42 -7.69 -0.63
C ALA A 335 -2.17 -8.94 -1.46
N PHE A 336 -1.24 -8.83 -2.41
CA PHE A 336 -0.69 -9.95 -3.18
C PHE A 336 -1.72 -10.82 -3.90
N GLY A 337 -2.75 -10.20 -4.50
CA GLY A 337 -3.72 -10.93 -5.33
C GLY A 337 -3.07 -11.69 -6.49
N HIS A 338 -1.96 -11.18 -7.00
CA HIS A 338 -1.10 -11.83 -8.00
C HIS A 338 0.34 -11.95 -7.47
N VAL A 339 0.99 -13.07 -7.76
CA VAL A 339 2.38 -13.33 -7.33
C VAL A 339 3.27 -13.44 -8.56
N THR A 340 4.35 -12.68 -8.64
CA THR A 340 5.31 -12.82 -9.74
C THR A 340 6.14 -14.09 -9.56
N ARG A 341 6.47 -14.76 -10.67
CA ARG A 341 7.33 -15.96 -10.69
C ARG A 341 8.78 -15.63 -11.00
N ILE A 342 9.01 -14.48 -11.63
CA ILE A 342 10.33 -13.93 -11.94
C ILE A 342 10.36 -12.53 -11.34
N ARG A 343 11.47 -12.20 -10.68
CA ARG A 343 11.71 -10.88 -10.11
C ARG A 343 12.69 -10.12 -10.99
N TYR A 344 12.25 -8.97 -11.47
CA TYR A 344 13.13 -8.00 -12.11
C TYR A 344 13.55 -6.96 -11.08
N GLU A 345 14.79 -6.52 -11.19
CA GLU A 345 15.39 -5.53 -10.31
C GLU A 345 15.82 -4.31 -11.13
N VAL A 346 15.42 -3.13 -10.65
CA VAL A 346 15.76 -1.84 -11.22
C VAL A 346 17.10 -1.42 -10.62
N ILE A 347 18.12 -1.31 -11.46
CA ILE A 347 19.46 -0.86 -11.09
C ILE A 347 19.58 0.61 -11.50
N MET A 348 19.88 1.45 -10.53
CA MET A 348 20.17 2.87 -10.76
C MET A 348 21.66 3.07 -10.82
N GLU A 349 22.16 3.63 -11.92
CA GLU A 349 23.57 3.94 -12.08
C GLU A 349 23.76 5.43 -12.32
N GLY A 350 24.80 6.00 -11.72
CA GLY A 350 25.26 7.37 -11.95
C GLY A 350 26.66 7.42 -12.51
N THR A 351 26.98 8.53 -13.16
CA THR A 351 28.36 8.86 -13.54
C THR A 351 28.69 10.28 -13.12
N GLU A 352 29.90 10.44 -12.58
CA GLU A 352 30.51 11.75 -12.29
C GLU A 352 31.18 12.34 -13.54
N ALA A 353 31.21 11.61 -14.66
CA ALA A 353 31.80 12.08 -15.90
C ALA A 353 31.07 13.36 -16.36
N PRO A 354 31.80 14.45 -16.67
CA PRO A 354 31.19 15.71 -17.08
C PRO A 354 30.40 15.58 -18.39
N HIS A 355 30.76 14.60 -19.22
CA HIS A 355 30.07 14.24 -20.45
C HIS A 355 29.86 12.73 -20.51
N VAL A 356 28.65 12.29 -20.86
CA VAL A 356 28.38 10.86 -21.10
C VAL A 356 28.97 10.48 -22.46
N THR A 357 30.19 9.95 -22.41
CA THR A 357 30.86 9.26 -23.51
C THR A 357 30.62 7.75 -23.42
N PRO A 358 30.94 6.96 -24.47
CA PRO A 358 30.89 5.51 -24.39
C PRO A 358 31.72 4.91 -23.25
N ASP A 359 32.82 5.58 -22.88
CA ASP A 359 33.77 5.16 -21.84
C ASP A 359 33.45 5.74 -20.45
N ALA A 360 32.30 6.43 -20.31
CA ALA A 360 31.88 6.95 -19.02
C ALA A 360 31.73 5.81 -18.00
N VAL A 361 32.40 5.95 -16.86
CA VAL A 361 32.31 4.99 -15.76
C VAL A 361 30.99 5.18 -15.05
N TRP A 362 30.20 4.11 -15.01
CA TRP A 362 28.90 4.07 -14.33
C TRP A 362 29.03 3.31 -13.02
N GLN A 363 28.55 3.91 -11.94
CA GLN A 363 28.54 3.31 -10.61
C GLN A 363 27.09 3.05 -10.20
N GLU A 364 26.84 1.85 -9.70
CA GLU A 364 25.54 1.46 -9.17
C GLU A 364 25.28 2.15 -7.82
N TYR A 365 24.12 2.77 -7.68
CA TYR A 365 23.61 3.25 -6.41
C TYR A 365 22.79 2.15 -5.75
N GLU A 366 23.35 1.57 -4.70
CA GLU A 366 22.65 0.56 -3.93
C GLU A 366 21.48 1.14 -3.13
N PHE A 367 20.40 0.37 -3.10
CA PHE A 367 19.25 0.63 -2.24
C PHE A 367 19.52 0.21 -0.80
N LYS A 368 18.78 0.84 0.13
CA LYS A 368 18.97 0.57 1.56
C LYS A 368 18.49 -0.82 1.94
N GLY A 369 17.36 -1.26 1.44
CA GLY A 369 16.74 -2.53 1.77
C GLY A 369 16.29 -3.38 0.59
N LYS A 370 16.12 -2.81 -0.61
CA LYS A 370 15.81 -3.59 -1.81
C LYS A 370 16.98 -4.53 -2.16
N PRO A 371 16.71 -5.78 -2.60
CA PRO A 371 17.75 -6.68 -3.08
C PRO A 371 18.50 -6.09 -4.29
N GLY A 372 19.82 -5.96 -4.16
CA GLY A 372 20.74 -5.58 -5.22
C GLY A 372 21.86 -6.62 -5.32
N ASP A 373 22.96 -6.39 -4.58
CA ASP A 373 24.03 -7.37 -4.44
C ASP A 373 23.50 -8.73 -3.93
N ILE A 374 23.71 -9.78 -4.73
CA ILE A 374 23.32 -11.14 -4.39
C ILE A 374 24.04 -11.68 -3.16
N ARG A 375 25.21 -11.14 -2.80
CA ARG A 375 25.97 -11.57 -1.62
C ARG A 375 25.52 -10.87 -0.34
N ARG A 376 24.66 -9.85 -0.44
CA ARG A 376 24.21 -9.06 0.70
C ARG A 376 22.96 -9.68 1.32
N ARG A 377 23.02 -9.99 2.61
CA ARG A 377 21.85 -10.46 3.36
C ARG A 377 20.84 -9.30 3.54
N PRO A 378 19.54 -9.51 3.22
CA PRO A 378 18.50 -8.51 3.51
C PRO A 378 18.37 -8.25 5.02
N ARG A 379 17.98 -7.01 5.38
CA ARG A 379 17.83 -6.58 6.79
C ARG A 379 16.36 -6.46 7.19
N GLN A 380 16.09 -6.45 8.50
CA GLN A 380 14.78 -6.09 9.01
C GLN A 380 14.63 -4.57 8.99
N PHE A 381 13.63 -4.08 8.27
CA PHE A 381 13.27 -2.66 8.17
C PHE A 381 11.88 -2.38 8.73
N ALA A 382 10.91 -3.24 8.44
CA ALA A 382 9.55 -3.11 8.96
C ALA A 382 9.59 -3.08 10.50
N PRO A 383 8.89 -2.13 11.16
CA PRO A 383 7.80 -1.31 10.64
C PRO A 383 8.20 -0.08 9.80
N TYR A 384 9.48 0.29 9.73
CA TYR A 384 9.93 1.45 8.94
C TYR A 384 9.72 1.24 7.44
N HIS A 385 9.21 2.27 6.74
CA HIS A 385 8.89 2.21 5.32
C HIS A 385 9.95 2.93 4.48
N LEU A 386 10.76 2.18 3.74
CA LEU A 386 11.69 2.71 2.72
C LEU A 386 10.92 2.99 1.41
N ARG A 387 10.39 4.21 1.25
CA ARG A 387 9.43 4.53 0.17
C ARG A 387 10.05 4.38 -1.23
N LEU A 388 11.32 4.76 -1.39
CA LEU A 388 12.05 4.63 -2.64
C LEU A 388 12.22 3.17 -3.05
N ASP A 389 12.79 2.36 -2.16
CA ASP A 389 13.00 0.93 -2.33
C ASP A 389 11.71 0.20 -2.72
N TRP A 390 10.61 0.49 -2.02
CA TRP A 390 9.30 -0.08 -2.29
C TRP A 390 8.76 0.29 -3.67
N LEU A 391 8.82 1.56 -4.05
CA LEU A 391 8.35 1.98 -5.37
C LEU A 391 9.18 1.42 -6.51
N MET A 392 10.49 1.17 -6.30
CA MET A 392 11.33 0.53 -7.31
C MET A 392 10.97 -0.94 -7.53
N TRP A 393 10.40 -1.64 -6.55
CA TRP A 393 9.80 -2.96 -6.78
C TRP A 393 8.57 -2.88 -7.71
N PHE A 394 7.67 -1.92 -7.48
CA PHE A 394 6.52 -1.71 -8.37
C PHE A 394 6.93 -1.27 -9.78
N ALA A 395 7.94 -0.39 -9.89
CA ALA A 395 8.48 0.07 -11.16
C ALA A 395 9.03 -1.10 -12.02
N ALA A 396 9.61 -2.11 -11.38
CA ALA A 396 10.11 -3.31 -12.06
C ALA A 396 8.99 -4.22 -12.59
N ILE A 397 7.82 -4.24 -11.92
CA ILE A 397 6.66 -5.06 -12.33
C ILE A 397 5.90 -4.39 -13.48
N SER A 398 5.72 -3.07 -13.42
CA SER A 398 5.02 -2.34 -14.47
C SER A 398 5.64 -0.95 -14.66
N PRO A 399 6.08 -0.62 -15.90
CA PRO A 399 6.60 0.72 -16.22
C PRO A 399 5.60 1.85 -15.97
N GLY A 400 4.31 1.54 -15.79
CA GLY A 400 3.29 2.52 -15.38
C GLY A 400 3.60 3.18 -14.04
N TYR A 401 4.23 2.48 -13.09
CA TYR A 401 4.60 3.04 -11.79
C TYR A 401 5.80 4.00 -11.87
N ALA A 402 6.68 3.81 -12.86
CA ALA A 402 7.83 4.69 -13.11
C ALA A 402 7.44 5.99 -13.83
N ARG A 403 6.31 5.99 -14.54
CA ARG A 403 5.75 7.19 -15.17
C ARG A 403 4.87 7.87 -14.14
N GLY A 404 5.41 8.81 -13.38
CA GLY A 404 4.67 9.64 -12.41
C GLY A 404 3.30 10.05 -12.95
N GLY A 405 2.27 9.31 -12.53
CA GLY A 405 1.00 9.28 -13.24
C GLY A 405 0.05 10.31 -12.68
N SER A 406 -0.11 11.43 -13.39
CA SER A 406 -1.42 12.06 -13.43
C SER A 406 -2.40 11.04 -14.01
N SER A 407 -3.41 10.68 -13.24
CA SER A 407 -4.51 9.83 -13.66
C SER A 407 -5.41 10.59 -14.65
N ARG A 408 -5.05 10.63 -15.93
CA ARG A 408 -5.97 11.02 -17.00
C ARG A 408 -6.74 9.81 -17.50
N SER A 409 -8.04 9.81 -17.20
CA SER A 409 -9.07 8.92 -17.77
C SER A 409 -9.04 8.93 -19.31
N PRO A 410 -9.32 7.80 -19.99
CA PRO A 410 -9.39 7.75 -21.44
C PRO A 410 -10.77 8.23 -21.92
N ARG A 411 -10.88 9.46 -22.42
CA ARG A 411 -11.99 9.88 -23.30
C ARG A 411 -11.52 10.78 -24.45
N SER A 412 -11.79 10.25 -25.65
CA SER A 412 -12.11 10.93 -26.91
C SER A 412 -11.12 11.98 -27.46
N CYS A 413 -10.21 11.53 -28.32
CA CYS A 413 -9.82 12.34 -29.48
C CYS A 413 -10.70 11.91 -30.66
N SER A 414 -11.82 12.59 -30.88
CA SER A 414 -12.51 12.56 -32.17
C SER A 414 -11.70 13.38 -33.17
N ARG A 415 -11.54 12.81 -34.35
CA ARG A 415 -10.70 13.29 -35.44
C ARG A 415 -11.42 14.40 -36.20
N THR A 416 -11.23 15.66 -35.82
CA THR A 416 -11.61 16.79 -36.68
C THR A 416 -10.72 18.01 -36.44
N THR A 417 -10.22 18.54 -37.57
CA THR A 417 -9.69 19.89 -37.81
C THR A 417 -8.33 20.32 -37.20
N ARG A 418 -7.32 20.34 -38.10
CA ARG A 418 -6.15 21.22 -38.22
C ARG A 418 -5.82 22.13 -37.01
N ARG A 419 -4.97 21.66 -36.09
CA ARG A 419 -3.93 22.39 -35.33
C ARG A 419 -3.17 21.41 -34.40
N PRO A 420 -1.83 21.47 -34.26
CA PRO A 420 -1.10 20.53 -33.43
C PRO A 420 -1.21 20.90 -31.94
N TRP A 421 -1.86 20.05 -31.15
CA TRP A 421 -1.91 20.14 -29.69
C TRP A 421 -0.59 19.63 -29.09
N ARG A 422 0.10 20.48 -28.32
CA ARG A 422 1.24 20.08 -27.47
C ARG A 422 0.71 19.31 -26.24
N CYS A 423 1.02 18.03 -26.13
CA CYS A 423 0.89 17.27 -24.89
C CYS A 423 2.22 17.32 -24.12
N SER A 424 2.29 18.15 -23.08
CA SER A 424 3.43 18.22 -22.16
C SER A 424 3.13 17.44 -20.88
N GLY A 425 3.96 16.46 -20.55
CA GLY A 425 3.81 15.66 -19.32
C GLY A 425 4.75 14.46 -19.27
N ALA A 426 6.03 14.68 -19.55
CA ALA A 426 7.09 13.73 -19.22
C ALA A 426 7.80 14.25 -17.97
N ILE A 427 8.31 13.34 -17.13
CA ILE A 427 9.18 13.64 -15.98
C ILE A 427 10.32 14.53 -16.50
N ARG A 428 10.21 15.83 -16.27
CA ARG A 428 11.30 16.79 -16.50
C ARG A 428 12.13 16.79 -15.23
N LEU A 429 13.26 16.08 -15.26
CA LEU A 429 14.41 16.45 -14.43
C LEU A 429 14.81 17.86 -14.90
N ARG A 430 14.36 18.88 -14.16
CA ARG A 430 14.49 20.28 -14.54
C ARG A 430 15.91 20.75 -14.18
N SER A 431 16.85 20.65 -15.10
CA SER A 431 18.01 21.56 -15.12
C SER A 431 17.56 22.90 -15.73
N ARG A 432 18.05 24.02 -15.19
CA ARG A 432 17.62 25.37 -15.58
C ARG A 432 18.14 25.76 -16.99
N ARG A 433 17.24 26.35 -17.80
CA ARG A 433 17.41 27.27 -18.99
C ARG A 433 17.39 26.67 -20.43
N PRO A 434 17.35 27.51 -21.50
CA PRO A 434 16.21 28.20 -22.16
C PRO A 434 15.71 27.45 -23.44
N PRO A 435 14.69 27.92 -24.19
CA PRO A 435 13.93 27.08 -25.12
C PRO A 435 14.55 27.02 -26.53
N SER A 436 15.29 25.95 -26.84
CA SER A 436 15.66 25.61 -28.23
C SER A 436 16.09 24.15 -28.36
N CYS A 437 15.18 23.19 -28.15
CA CYS A 437 15.35 21.81 -28.62
C CYS A 437 13.99 21.10 -28.62
N GLU A 438 13.23 21.31 -29.68
CA GLU A 438 12.09 20.47 -30.02
C GLU A 438 12.42 19.60 -31.22
N ARG A 439 11.98 18.34 -31.14
CA ARG A 439 12.02 17.26 -32.14
C ARG A 439 13.29 16.41 -32.11
N ALA A 440 13.20 15.27 -31.41
CA ALA A 440 13.58 13.95 -31.92
C ALA A 440 13.49 12.92 -30.77
N CYS A 441 12.37 12.19 -30.70
CA CYS A 441 12.25 10.85 -30.10
C CYS A 441 10.76 10.50 -30.07
N PHE A 442 10.26 9.83 -31.12
CA PHE A 442 9.14 8.87 -31.11
C PHE A 442 8.74 8.61 -32.57
N ALA A 443 9.64 7.96 -33.30
CA ALA A 443 9.32 7.23 -34.52
C ALA A 443 10.46 6.24 -34.75
N THR A 444 10.18 4.96 -34.50
CA THR A 444 10.50 3.82 -35.37
C THR A 444 10.26 2.54 -34.58
N GLY A 445 9.21 1.81 -34.98
CA GLY A 445 9.13 0.38 -34.73
C GLY A 445 10.14 -0.37 -35.60
N SER A 446 10.33 -1.65 -35.23
CA SER A 446 10.95 -2.75 -35.98
C SER A 446 12.46 -2.68 -36.31
N ALA A 447 13.27 -3.39 -35.52
CA ALA A 447 14.06 -4.56 -35.95
C ALA A 447 14.79 -5.20 -34.74
N PRO A 448 14.98 -6.54 -34.67
CA PRO A 448 15.55 -7.22 -33.52
C PRO A 448 17.08 -7.34 -33.66
N GLY A 449 17.82 -6.71 -32.75
CA GLY A 449 19.27 -6.85 -32.70
C GLY A 449 19.90 -5.79 -31.81
N ARG A 450 20.48 -6.23 -30.69
CA ARG A 450 21.40 -5.51 -29.80
C ARG A 450 21.36 -3.98 -29.88
N SER A 451 20.62 -3.33 -29.00
CA SER A 451 20.92 -1.95 -28.60
C SER A 451 20.13 -1.55 -27.36
N ALA A 452 20.84 -1.27 -26.28
CA ALA A 452 20.30 -0.52 -25.15
C ALA A 452 19.90 0.86 -25.67
N ALA A 453 18.63 1.23 -25.53
CA ALA A 453 18.14 2.55 -25.92
C ALA A 453 18.79 3.63 -25.03
N ARG A 454 19.74 4.39 -25.60
CA ARG A 454 20.37 5.56 -24.98
C ARG A 454 19.51 6.79 -25.25
N ALA A 455 19.04 7.45 -24.19
CA ALA A 455 18.56 8.83 -24.27
C ALA A 455 19.58 9.73 -23.55
N VAL A 456 20.20 10.66 -24.29
CA VAL A 456 21.21 11.60 -23.77
C VAL A 456 20.56 12.98 -23.67
N CYS A 457 20.43 13.52 -22.46
CA CYS A 457 20.09 14.93 -22.25
C CYS A 457 21.35 15.69 -21.82
N GLY A 458 21.65 16.80 -22.51
CA GLY A 458 22.81 17.66 -22.24
C GLY A 458 22.62 18.50 -20.98
N GLY A 459 23.45 18.26 -19.97
CA GLY A 459 23.54 19.05 -18.74
C GLY A 459 24.80 18.67 -17.96
N THR A 460 25.31 19.60 -17.15
CA THR A 460 26.55 19.54 -16.35
C THR A 460 26.36 18.93 -14.96
N GLY A 461 25.22 18.27 -14.71
CA GLY A 461 25.00 17.49 -13.48
C GLY A 461 25.37 16.01 -13.67
N PRO A 462 25.53 15.25 -12.58
CA PRO A 462 25.71 13.80 -12.64
C PRO A 462 24.58 13.19 -13.47
N ARG A 463 24.95 12.37 -14.44
CA ARG A 463 24.00 11.75 -15.37
C ARG A 463 23.64 10.38 -14.83
N CYS A 464 22.35 10.06 -14.80
CA CYS A 464 21.84 8.79 -14.31
C CYS A 464 21.21 7.97 -15.44
N ARG A 465 21.32 6.64 -15.35
CA ARG A 465 20.58 5.69 -16.21
C ARG A 465 19.93 4.60 -15.37
N ILE A 466 18.86 4.03 -15.93
CA ILE A 466 18.10 2.94 -15.31
C ILE A 466 18.26 1.68 -16.16
N ILE A 467 18.65 0.57 -15.53
CA ILE A 467 18.79 -0.74 -16.17
C ILE A 467 17.89 -1.75 -15.43
N CYS A 468 17.21 -2.63 -16.17
CA CYS A 468 16.49 -3.76 -15.57
C CYS A 468 17.31 -5.05 -15.74
N ARG A 469 17.56 -5.77 -14.64
CA ARG A 469 18.19 -7.09 -14.64
C ARG A 469 17.27 -8.14 -14.01
N PRO A 470 17.21 -9.37 -14.52
CA PRO A 470 16.57 -10.47 -13.80
C PRO A 470 17.41 -10.76 -12.54
N SER A 471 16.78 -10.78 -11.37
CA SER A 471 17.43 -11.28 -10.16
C SER A 471 17.19 -12.78 -10.08
N GLY A 472 18.28 -13.54 -10.07
CA GLY A 472 18.22 -14.99 -9.94
C GLY A 472 19.59 -15.56 -9.64
N TRP A 473 19.65 -16.37 -8.59
CA TRP A 473 20.77 -17.28 -8.38
C TRP A 473 20.66 -18.39 -9.41
N ARG A 474 21.33 -18.27 -10.56
CA ARG A 474 21.59 -19.46 -11.38
C ARG A 474 22.63 -20.28 -10.63
N ALA A 475 22.18 -21.33 -9.96
CA ALA A 475 23.07 -22.43 -9.65
C ALA A 475 23.68 -22.90 -10.97
N THR A 476 25.00 -22.78 -11.09
CA THR A 476 25.77 -23.38 -12.16
C THR A 476 25.67 -24.90 -12.01
N GLU A 477 24.69 -25.52 -12.64
CA GLU A 477 24.77 -26.93 -12.98
C GLU A 477 25.61 -27.05 -14.26
N ARG A 478 26.84 -27.54 -14.09
CA ARG A 478 27.60 -28.17 -15.16
C ARG A 478 26.88 -29.45 -15.56
N THR A 479 26.20 -29.47 -16.70
CA THR A 479 26.06 -30.68 -17.52
C THR A 479 25.89 -30.28 -18.99
N GLY A 480 26.54 -31.04 -19.86
CA GLY A 480 26.73 -30.72 -21.27
C GLY A 480 25.48 -30.89 -22.15
N ALA A 481 25.63 -30.37 -23.36
CA ALA A 481 24.95 -30.73 -24.61
C ALA A 481 23.50 -31.23 -24.54
N GLU A 482 22.55 -30.39 -24.97
CA GLU A 482 21.73 -30.61 -26.19
C GLU A 482 20.76 -29.44 -26.35
N ARG A 483 20.66 -28.90 -27.58
CA ARG A 483 19.65 -27.91 -27.94
C ARG A 483 18.39 -28.65 -28.42
N PRO A 484 17.19 -28.34 -27.91
CA PRO A 484 15.97 -28.53 -28.66
C PRO A 484 15.47 -27.18 -29.18
N SER A 485 15.43 -27.05 -30.51
CA SER A 485 14.69 -26.03 -31.23
C SER A 485 13.19 -26.22 -31.04
N VAL A 486 12.49 -25.25 -30.44
CA VAL A 486 11.03 -25.18 -30.41
C VAL A 486 10.58 -23.92 -31.17
N PRO A 487 9.61 -24.00 -32.11
CA PRO A 487 9.20 -22.85 -32.91
C PRO A 487 8.38 -21.84 -32.09
N TRP A 488 8.62 -20.56 -32.32
CA TRP A 488 7.85 -19.46 -31.77
C TRP A 488 6.44 -19.41 -32.38
N THR A 489 5.43 -19.85 -31.64
CA THR A 489 4.02 -19.51 -31.92
C THR A 489 3.65 -18.20 -31.22
N ALA A 490 3.05 -17.30 -32.00
CA ALA A 490 2.69 -15.94 -31.60
C ALA A 490 1.69 -15.91 -30.43
N CYS A 491 2.13 -15.41 -29.27
CA CYS A 491 1.22 -15.03 -28.18
C CYS A 491 0.38 -13.82 -28.60
N ARG A 492 -0.93 -14.03 -28.78
CA ARG A 492 -1.92 -12.95 -28.85
C ARG A 492 -1.83 -12.09 -27.59
N ALA A 493 -1.86 -10.76 -27.78
CA ALA A 493 -1.82 -9.77 -26.72
C ALA A 493 -2.95 -9.99 -25.69
N GLY A 494 -2.59 -10.58 -24.55
CA GLY A 494 -3.43 -10.59 -23.34
C GLY A 494 -3.53 -9.18 -22.78
N ARG A 495 -4.74 -8.80 -22.35
CA ARG A 495 -5.01 -7.50 -21.72
C ARG A 495 -4.06 -7.24 -20.54
N PRO A 496 -3.54 -6.02 -20.36
CA PRO A 496 -2.73 -5.68 -19.19
C PRO A 496 -3.56 -5.81 -17.90
N PRO A 497 -2.96 -6.22 -16.77
CA PRO A 497 -3.65 -6.29 -15.49
C PRO A 497 -4.11 -4.89 -15.07
N ALA A 498 -5.39 -4.78 -14.70
CA ALA A 498 -6.03 -3.54 -14.32
C ALA A 498 -5.60 -3.09 -12.91
N TYR A 499 -4.44 -2.45 -12.82
CA TYR A 499 -4.14 -1.52 -11.72
C TYR A 499 -4.70 -0.16 -12.12
N GLY A 500 -6.00 0.05 -11.88
CA GLY A 500 -6.72 1.21 -12.39
C GLY A 500 -7.70 1.79 -11.38
N TRP A 501 -7.37 2.96 -10.86
CA TRP A 501 -8.31 3.88 -10.24
C TRP A 501 -9.28 4.38 -11.32
N THR A 502 -10.57 4.10 -11.20
CA THR A 502 -11.58 4.74 -12.05
C THR A 502 -12.80 5.17 -11.25
N ALA A 503 -13.09 6.47 -11.35
CA ALA A 503 -14.32 7.12 -10.94
C ALA A 503 -15.55 6.48 -11.61
N GLY A 504 -16.64 6.42 -10.85
CA GLY A 504 -17.89 5.75 -11.18
C GLY A 504 -18.51 6.22 -12.51
N ARG A 505 -19.13 5.27 -13.22
CA ARG A 505 -19.96 5.58 -14.38
C ARG A 505 -21.43 5.60 -13.98
N GLY A 506 -22.06 6.74 -14.24
CA GLY A 506 -23.49 6.84 -14.46
C GLY A 506 -23.93 5.99 -15.65
N ARG A 507 -25.21 5.62 -15.60
CA ARG A 507 -25.93 4.78 -16.56
C ARG A 507 -25.89 5.38 -17.96
N CYS A 508 -25.60 4.56 -18.96
CA CYS A 508 -26.04 4.77 -20.34
C CYS A 508 -26.55 3.43 -20.87
N ALA A 509 -27.83 3.39 -21.19
CA ALA A 509 -28.46 2.31 -21.95
C ALA A 509 -27.99 2.39 -23.41
N CYS A 510 -27.66 1.25 -24.01
CA CYS A 510 -27.58 1.10 -25.47
C CYS A 510 -28.34 -0.17 -25.87
N SER A 511 -29.25 0.03 -26.82
CA SER A 511 -30.10 -0.91 -27.50
C SER A 511 -29.31 -1.97 -28.28
N ARG A 512 -29.87 -3.19 -28.34
CA ARG A 512 -29.37 -4.34 -29.12
C ARG A 512 -29.62 -4.15 -30.62
N PRO A 513 -28.76 -4.72 -31.47
CA PRO A 513 -29.22 -5.39 -32.70
C PRO A 513 -29.06 -6.92 -32.62
N ALA A 514 -30.00 -7.60 -33.29
CA ALA A 514 -30.25 -9.03 -33.31
C ALA A 514 -29.14 -9.90 -33.97
N PRO A 515 -29.11 -11.22 -33.74
CA PRO A 515 -28.08 -12.11 -34.25
C PRO A 515 -28.35 -12.55 -35.70
N ARG A 516 -27.34 -12.49 -36.58
CA ARG A 516 -27.37 -13.12 -37.91
C ARG A 516 -26.81 -14.55 -37.82
N ARG A 517 -27.59 -15.47 -38.39
CA ARG A 517 -27.35 -16.92 -38.49
C ARG A 517 -26.19 -17.24 -39.46
N LEU A 518 -25.42 -18.28 -39.12
CA LEU A 518 -24.53 -19.02 -40.02
C LEU A 518 -25.34 -19.99 -40.91
N PRO A 519 -24.96 -20.22 -42.18
CA PRO A 519 -25.35 -21.42 -42.92
C PRO A 519 -24.22 -22.47 -42.94
N ARG A 520 -24.63 -23.73 -43.06
CA ARG A 520 -23.81 -24.95 -43.11
C ARG A 520 -23.30 -25.25 -44.53
N ALA A 521 -22.10 -25.84 -44.56
CA ALA A 521 -21.55 -26.90 -45.42
C ALA A 521 -21.87 -26.98 -46.93
N GLY A 522 -20.80 -27.08 -47.74
CA GLY A 522 -20.81 -27.55 -49.13
C GLY A 522 -19.38 -27.78 -49.63
N GLN A 523 -19.15 -28.92 -50.27
CA GLN A 523 -17.86 -29.49 -50.68
C GLN A 523 -17.22 -28.84 -51.91
N ALA A 524 -15.91 -29.12 -52.07
CA ALA A 524 -15.18 -29.45 -53.30
C ALA A 524 -14.49 -28.35 -54.17
N THR A 525 -13.20 -28.66 -54.42
CA THR A 525 -12.39 -28.57 -55.66
C THR A 525 -11.74 -27.26 -56.13
N CYS A 526 -10.39 -27.33 -56.16
CA CYS A 526 -9.38 -26.78 -57.08
C CYS A 526 -9.71 -25.52 -57.90
N VAL A 527 -8.92 -24.45 -57.76
CA VAL A 527 -7.57 -24.20 -58.35
C VAL A 527 -6.79 -23.31 -57.38
#